data_AF-A0A0L8BDE5-F1
#
_entry.id   AF-A0A0L8BDE5-F1
#
_cell.length_a   1.000
_cell.length_b   1.000
_cell.length_c   1.000
_cell.angle_alpha   90.00
_cell.angle_beta   90.00
_cell.angle_gamma   90.00
#
_symmetry.space_group_name_H-M   'P 1'
#
loop_
_entity.id
_entity.type
_entity.pdbx_description
1 polymer ?
#
loop_
_entity_poly.entity_id
_entity_poly.type
_entity_poly.pdbx_seq_one_letter_code
_entity_poly.pdbx_strand_id
1 'polypeptide(L)'
;MGNQIGKRGKSVLFELRNALRAGDIWLADSRRYREISTALVPIETVFETARLAVPLEAEDWLRHRTHTLKRNMAQISGADQAGTLAGGAIVDGKLQIDRRERAAPEEAAALVLKL
;
A
#
# COMPACT_ATOMS: atom_id res chain seq x y z
N MET A 1 37.37 -26.60 4.92
CA MET A 1 36.25 -26.74 3.97
C MET A 1 34.94 -26.62 4.75
N GLY A 2 34.29 -25.46 4.67
CA GLY A 2 33.14 -25.11 5.49
C GLY A 2 31.87 -25.84 5.04
N ASN A 3 31.16 -26.39 6.02
CA ASN A 3 29.93 -27.17 5.91
C ASN A 3 28.86 -26.47 5.03
N GLN A 4 28.85 -26.75 3.73
CA GLN A 4 27.86 -26.24 2.77
C GLN A 4 26.47 -26.88 2.95
N ILE A 5 26.38 -27.98 3.68
CA ILE A 5 25.14 -28.74 3.88
C ILE A 5 24.18 -27.96 4.81
N GLY A 6 24.72 -27.29 5.83
CA GLY A 6 23.92 -26.48 6.76
C GLY A 6 23.38 -25.15 6.19
N LYS A 7 23.95 -24.63 5.10
CA LYS A 7 23.49 -23.40 4.45
C LYS A 7 22.34 -23.66 3.46
N ARG A 8 22.36 -24.79 2.74
CA ARG A 8 21.32 -25.17 1.78
C ARG A 8 19.99 -25.55 2.46
N GLY A 9 20.03 -26.19 3.62
CA GLY A 9 18.80 -26.51 4.38
C GLY A 9 18.03 -25.28 4.86
N LYS A 10 18.75 -24.20 5.23
CA LYS A 10 18.14 -22.93 5.63
C LYS A 10 17.47 -22.23 4.44
N SER A 11 18.10 -22.18 3.27
CA SER A 11 17.47 -21.54 2.11
C SER A 11 16.18 -22.26 1.70
N VAL A 12 16.16 -23.59 1.70
CA VAL A 12 14.96 -24.37 1.33
C VAL A 12 13.77 -24.10 2.24
N LEU A 13 13.96 -24.07 3.57
CA LEU A 13 12.87 -23.77 4.51
C LEU A 13 12.38 -22.33 4.41
N PHE A 14 13.27 -21.38 4.09
CA PHE A 14 12.89 -19.99 3.85
C PHE A 14 12.09 -19.85 2.56
N GLU A 15 12.51 -20.49 1.47
CA GLU A 15 11.76 -20.49 0.20
C GLU A 15 10.40 -21.18 0.34
N LEU A 16 10.34 -22.32 1.05
CA LEU A 16 9.07 -22.98 1.33
C LEU A 16 8.11 -22.07 2.11
N ARG A 17 8.64 -21.37 3.12
CA ARG A 17 7.84 -20.40 3.90
C ARG A 17 7.40 -19.21 3.05
N ASN A 18 8.25 -18.74 2.14
CA ASN A 18 7.92 -17.64 1.23
C ASN A 18 6.83 -18.06 0.25
N ALA A 19 6.95 -19.23 -0.37
CA ALA A 19 5.95 -19.78 -1.30
C ALA A 19 4.58 -19.99 -0.61
N LEU A 20 4.57 -20.52 0.62
CA LEU A 20 3.33 -20.62 1.43
C LEU A 20 2.71 -19.25 1.76
N ARG A 21 3.53 -18.21 1.93
CA ARG A 21 3.07 -16.85 2.25
C ARG A 21 2.59 -16.09 1.03
N ALA A 22 3.25 -16.28 -0.11
CA ALA A 22 2.85 -15.71 -1.40
C ALA A 22 1.56 -16.38 -1.92
N GLY A 23 1.27 -17.60 -1.45
CA GLY A 23 0.15 -18.40 -1.93
C GLY A 23 0.50 -19.23 -3.16
N ASP A 24 1.79 -19.31 -3.53
CA ASP A 24 2.29 -20.11 -4.66
C ASP A 24 2.08 -21.62 -4.42
N ILE A 25 2.06 -22.03 -3.15
CA ILE A 25 1.70 -23.39 -2.71
C ILE A 25 0.73 -23.32 -1.54
N TRP A 26 -0.13 -24.34 -1.43
CA TRP A 26 -1.14 -24.45 -0.39
C TRP A 26 -1.19 -25.87 0.20
N LEU A 27 -1.77 -25.96 1.39
CA LEU A 27 -1.97 -27.20 2.13
C LEU A 27 -3.47 -27.39 2.36
N ALA A 28 -4.03 -28.51 1.87
CA ALA A 28 -5.46 -28.79 1.84
C ALA A 28 -6.15 -28.62 3.21
N ASP A 29 -5.51 -29.08 4.29
CA ASP A 29 -6.06 -29.04 5.65
C ASP A 29 -5.50 -27.91 6.53
N SER A 30 -4.75 -26.98 5.93
CA SER A 30 -4.29 -25.80 6.68
C SER A 30 -5.40 -24.77 6.82
N ARG A 31 -5.45 -24.10 7.98
CA ARG A 31 -6.29 -22.91 8.16
C ARG A 31 -5.62 -21.64 7.61
N ARG A 32 -4.29 -21.57 7.67
CA ARG A 32 -3.52 -20.36 7.33
C ARG A 32 -2.98 -20.37 5.90
N TYR A 33 -2.69 -21.54 5.36
CA TYR A 33 -2.09 -21.73 4.04
C TYR A 33 -3.00 -22.58 3.14
N ARG A 34 -4.32 -22.40 3.27
CA ARG A 34 -5.31 -23.05 2.40
C ARG A 34 -5.27 -22.40 1.03
N GLU A 35 -5.74 -23.13 0.02
CA GLU A 35 -5.98 -22.57 -1.30
C GLU A 35 -6.90 -21.33 -1.21
N ILE A 36 -6.41 -20.19 -1.71
CA ILE A 36 -7.11 -18.90 -1.55
C ILE A 36 -8.48 -18.89 -2.24
N SER A 37 -8.61 -19.63 -3.34
CA SER A 37 -9.85 -19.79 -4.12
C SER A 37 -11.02 -20.24 -3.23
N THR A 38 -10.76 -21.09 -2.24
CA THR A 38 -11.78 -21.61 -1.31
C THR A 38 -12.31 -20.57 -0.32
N ALA A 39 -11.64 -19.42 -0.20
CA ALA A 39 -12.05 -18.31 0.66
C ALA A 39 -12.54 -17.08 -0.13
N LEU A 40 -12.53 -17.14 -1.47
CA LEU A 40 -13.03 -16.05 -2.30
C LEU A 40 -14.56 -16.06 -2.34
N VAL A 41 -15.14 -14.86 -2.37
CA VAL A 41 -16.56 -14.68 -2.64
C VAL A 41 -16.78 -14.82 -4.16
N PRO A 42 -17.78 -15.61 -4.61
CA PRO A 42 -18.13 -15.69 -6.03
C PRO A 42 -18.44 -14.30 -6.60
N ILE A 43 -17.98 -14.03 -7.82
CA ILE A 43 -18.10 -12.69 -8.42
C ILE A 43 -19.56 -12.28 -8.64
N GLU A 44 -20.43 -13.26 -8.89
CA GLU A 44 -21.87 -13.09 -9.05
C GLU A 44 -22.49 -12.48 -7.79
N THR A 45 -22.04 -12.92 -6.61
CA THR A 45 -22.49 -12.39 -5.32
C THR A 45 -22.06 -10.94 -5.12
N VAL A 46 -20.92 -10.56 -5.69
CA VAL A 46 -20.40 -9.18 -5.59
C VAL A 46 -21.36 -8.23 -6.32
N PHE A 47 -21.84 -8.55 -7.51
CA PHE A 47 -22.78 -7.68 -8.25
C PHE A 47 -24.09 -7.41 -7.48
N GLU A 48 -24.55 -8.36 -6.68
CA GLU A 48 -25.83 -8.27 -5.95
C GLU A 48 -25.71 -7.56 -4.58
N THR A 49 -24.54 -7.61 -3.95
CA THR A 49 -24.37 -7.20 -2.54
C THR A 49 -23.28 -6.15 -2.30
N ALA A 50 -22.47 -5.83 -3.30
CA ALA A 50 -21.31 -4.97 -3.13
C ALA A 50 -21.68 -3.51 -2.83
N ARG A 51 -21.52 -3.11 -1.56
CA ARG A 51 -21.23 -1.72 -1.17
C ARG A 51 -19.72 -1.49 -1.16
N LEU A 52 -19.10 -1.52 -2.34
CA LEU A 52 -17.69 -1.17 -2.44
C LEU A 52 -17.50 0.34 -2.27
N ALA A 53 -16.44 0.74 -1.58
CA ALA A 53 -16.00 2.14 -1.51
C ALA A 53 -15.38 2.64 -2.83
N VAL A 54 -15.25 1.75 -3.80
CA VAL A 54 -14.66 1.95 -5.13
C VAL A 54 -15.58 1.35 -6.20
N PRO A 55 -15.49 1.78 -7.47
CA PRO A 55 -16.21 1.13 -8.56
C PRO A 55 -15.88 -0.36 -8.63
N LEU A 56 -16.87 -1.15 -9.04
CA LEU A 56 -16.70 -2.59 -9.23
C LEU A 56 -15.75 -2.90 -10.40
N GLU A 57 -15.88 -2.12 -11.48
CA GLU A 57 -15.03 -2.25 -12.66
C GLU A 57 -13.67 -1.56 -12.44
N ALA A 58 -12.60 -2.34 -12.58
CA ALA A 58 -11.23 -1.86 -12.38
C ALA A 58 -10.88 -0.71 -13.34
N GLU A 59 -11.35 -0.77 -14.59
CA GLU A 59 -11.10 0.26 -15.60
C GLU A 59 -11.73 1.60 -15.22
N ASP A 60 -12.91 1.58 -14.60
CA ASP A 60 -13.58 2.79 -14.13
C ASP A 60 -12.82 3.46 -12.99
N TRP A 61 -12.32 2.64 -12.07
CA TRP A 61 -11.45 3.12 -11.01
C TRP A 61 -10.16 3.71 -11.56
N LEU A 62 -9.47 2.99 -12.45
CA LEU A 62 -8.20 3.43 -13.04
C LEU A 62 -8.36 4.73 -13.82
N ARG A 63 -9.42 4.84 -14.64
CA ARG A 63 -9.73 6.05 -15.39
C ARG A 63 -9.97 7.24 -14.47
N HIS A 64 -10.80 7.07 -13.44
CA HIS A 64 -11.08 8.12 -12.45
C HIS A 64 -9.82 8.55 -11.69
N ARG A 65 -9.00 7.59 -11.22
CA ARG A 65 -7.75 7.86 -10.50
C ARG A 65 -6.72 8.55 -11.38
N THR A 66 -6.59 8.11 -12.64
CA THR A 66 -5.68 8.72 -13.61
C THR A 66 -6.10 10.15 -13.93
N HIS A 67 -7.39 10.40 -14.14
CA HIS A 67 -7.91 11.75 -14.36
C HIS A 67 -7.64 12.66 -13.16
N THR A 68 -7.93 12.17 -11.95
CA THR A 68 -7.68 12.91 -10.71
C THR A 68 -6.21 13.26 -10.55
N LEU A 69 -5.31 12.29 -10.80
CA LEU A 69 -3.86 12.50 -10.73
C LEU A 69 -3.41 13.57 -11.73
N LYS A 70 -3.81 13.45 -12.99
CA LYS A 70 -3.47 14.43 -14.04
C LYS A 70 -3.93 15.84 -13.68
N ARG A 71 -5.17 15.98 -13.21
CA ARG A 71 -5.72 17.26 -12.77
C ARG A 71 -4.91 17.87 -11.63
N ASN A 72 -4.59 17.07 -10.62
CA ASN A 72 -3.82 17.54 -9.46
C ASN A 72 -2.38 17.92 -9.86
N MET A 73 -1.74 17.16 -10.76
CA MET A 73 -0.41 17.50 -11.28
C MET A 73 -0.43 18.83 -12.06
N ALA A 74 -1.45 19.05 -12.89
CA ALA A 74 -1.61 20.33 -13.60
C ALA A 74 -1.81 21.50 -12.63
N GLN A 75 -2.60 21.30 -11.57
CA GLN A 75 -2.81 22.32 -10.54
C GLN A 75 -1.52 22.63 -9.77
N ILE A 76 -0.76 21.61 -9.37
CA ILE A 76 0.53 21.79 -8.68
C ILE A 76 1.52 22.53 -9.59
N SER A 77 1.63 22.13 -10.85
CA SER A 77 2.50 22.82 -11.82
C SER A 77 2.10 24.29 -12.04
N GLY A 78 0.80 24.58 -12.10
CA GLY A 78 0.32 25.96 -12.24
C GLY A 78 0.60 26.80 -10.98
N ALA A 79 0.42 26.22 -9.79
CA ALA A 79 0.70 26.89 -8.53
C ALA A 79 2.20 27.19 -8.35
N ASP A 80 3.06 26.25 -8.75
CA ASP A 80 4.52 26.42 -8.75
C ASP A 80 4.96 27.55 -9.70
N GLN A 81 4.46 27.56 -10.94
CA GLN A 81 4.72 28.63 -11.91
C GLN A 81 4.24 30.00 -11.45
N ALA A 82 3.12 30.06 -10.72
CA ALA A 82 2.60 31.29 -10.13
C ALA A 82 3.30 31.69 -8.82
N GLY A 83 4.21 30.88 -8.28
CA GLY A 83 4.85 31.12 -6.99
C GLY A 83 3.89 31.04 -5.79
N THR A 84 2.79 30.30 -5.93
CA THR A 84 1.70 30.19 -4.93
C THR A 84 1.57 28.80 -4.32
N LEU A 85 2.48 27.87 -4.66
CA LEU A 85 2.47 26.53 -4.11
C LEU A 85 2.75 26.57 -2.60
N ALA A 86 1.76 26.17 -1.80
CA ALA A 86 1.85 26.18 -0.34
C ALA A 86 2.39 24.84 0.18
N GLY A 87 3.33 24.91 1.13
CA GLY A 87 3.87 23.73 1.83
C GLY A 87 4.83 22.88 0.99
N GLY A 88 5.47 23.48 -0.02
CA GLY A 88 6.46 22.82 -0.86
C GLY A 88 6.81 23.63 -2.10
N ALA A 89 7.77 23.12 -2.87
CA ALA A 89 8.24 23.70 -4.13
C ALA A 89 8.62 22.59 -5.12
N ILE A 90 8.59 22.88 -6.43
CA ILE A 90 9.20 22.00 -7.42
C ILE A 90 10.63 22.49 -7.69
N VAL A 91 11.62 21.65 -7.39
CA VAL A 91 13.04 21.96 -7.62
C VAL A 91 13.65 20.83 -8.43
N ASP A 92 14.26 21.15 -9.57
CA ASP A 92 14.85 20.18 -10.52
C ASP A 92 13.89 19.03 -10.88
N GLY A 93 12.60 19.35 -11.07
CA GLY A 93 11.57 18.37 -11.41
C GLY A 93 11.15 17.45 -10.26
N LYS A 94 11.62 17.70 -9.03
CA LYS A 94 11.22 16.96 -7.83
C LYS A 94 10.32 17.81 -6.96
N LEU A 95 9.20 17.21 -6.53
CA LEU A 95 8.33 17.81 -5.52
C LEU A 95 9.03 17.73 -4.16
N GLN A 96 9.43 18.87 -3.63
CA GLN A 96 9.85 19.02 -2.24
C GLN A 96 8.65 19.46 -1.42
N ILE A 97 8.34 18.74 -0.36
CA ILE A 97 7.24 19.06 0.55
C ILE A 97 7.86 19.53 1.85
N ASP A 98 7.44 20.69 2.33
CA ASP A 98 7.92 21.24 3.58
C ASP A 98 7.58 20.29 4.71
N ARG A 99 8.51 20.15 5.65
CA ARG A 99 8.24 19.40 6.87
C ARG A 99 7.15 20.12 7.64
N ARG A 100 5.95 19.54 7.70
CA ARG A 100 4.91 20.02 8.60
C ARG A 100 5.39 19.87 10.04
N GLU A 101 5.53 21.01 10.73
CA GLU A 101 5.71 21.02 12.16
C GLU A 101 4.48 20.43 12.84
N ARG A 102 4.73 19.67 13.91
CA ARG A 102 3.68 19.06 14.70
C ARG A 102 3.00 20.17 15.47
N ALA A 103 1.80 20.57 15.05
CA ALA A 103 0.91 21.42 15.84
C ALA A 103 0.30 20.59 16.99
N ALA A 104 1.16 20.07 17.87
CA ALA A 104 0.71 19.47 19.11
C ALA A 104 0.21 20.60 20.01
N PRO A 105 -1.02 20.50 20.57
CA PRO A 105 -1.46 21.40 21.63
C PRO A 105 -0.44 21.39 22.78
N GLU A 106 -0.28 22.50 23.48
CA GLU A 106 0.66 22.61 24.61
C GLU A 106 0.33 21.54 25.68
N GLU A 107 -0.96 21.20 25.84
CA GLU A 107 -1.46 20.17 26.74
C GLU A 107 -1.01 18.75 26.36
N ALA A 108 -0.61 18.51 25.11
CA ALA A 108 -0.14 17.19 24.67
C ALA A 108 1.22 16.83 25.28
N ALA A 109 2.04 17.82 25.65
CA ALA A 109 3.29 17.60 26.36
C ALA A 109 3.06 17.02 27.78
N ALA A 110 1.94 17.38 28.41
CA ALA A 110 1.57 16.88 29.74
C ALA A 110 1.13 15.41 29.76
N LEU A 111 0.85 14.82 28.59
CA LEU A 111 0.43 13.43 28.43
C LEU A 111 1.56 12.47 28.04
N VAL A 112 2.81 12.97 27.88
CA VAL A 112 3.93 12.18 27.33
C VAL A 112 4.50 11.13 28.31
N LEU A 113 4.11 11.12 29.60
CA LEU A 113 4.62 10.12 30.55
C LEU A 113 3.57 9.68 31.58
N LYS A 114 2.84 8.62 31.24
CA LYS A 114 2.42 7.54 32.15
C LYS A 114 2.36 6.21 31.37
N LEU A 115 3.52 5.65 31.05
CA LEU A 115 3.71 4.25 30.69
C LEU A 115 4.87 3.70 31.50
#